data_AF-A0A3A8QJ68-F1
#
_entry.id   AF-A0A3A8QJ68-F1
#
_cell.length_a   1.000
_cell.length_b   1.000
_cell.length_c   1.000
_cell.angle_alpha   90.00
_cell.angle_beta   90.00
_cell.angle_gamma   90.00
#
_symmetry.space_group_name_H-M   'P 1'
#
loop_
_entity.id
_entity.type
_entity.pdbx_description
1 polymer ?
#
loop_
_entity_poly.entity_id
_entity_poly.type
_entity_poly.pdbx_seq_one_letter_code
_entity_poly.pdbx_strand_id
1 'polypeptide(L)'
;MPPPTPIRGLGPDTAVGDAARRILAGRLADVRHPESQLDGELDEDGVHDMRVATRRLRAALQVFQTTGKLTRLEADVKRLQDALGDVRDLHVQDKWLDTAAKGKKDASKALAGLRQSHLSGLKGKEKKLRAELERWTDRTVPRLLKKLDTLEDAHRFSGKRVRSHLRQRLRRVEKRLVRYADAPDAASAHALRKDLKKLRYELEIFQPAFRRTVGALLEVLVPLQDGLGELHDADVRLELFERAAAEAPPGQRKAARKLLPQARDERAERSAEIAREVQRWHAEAIPKRLRKALT
;
A
#
# COMPACT_ATOMS: atom_id res chain seq x y z
N MET A 1 -0.17 5.93 -8.87
CA MET A 1 1.12 5.27 -8.54
C MET A 1 1.78 4.83 -9.84
N PRO A 2 3.06 5.21 -10.08
CA PRO A 2 3.78 4.77 -11.28
C PRO A 2 3.86 3.23 -11.34
N PRO A 3 3.77 2.65 -12.55
CA PRO A 3 3.94 1.21 -12.73
C PRO A 3 5.36 0.81 -12.31
N PRO A 4 5.54 -0.41 -11.77
CA PRO A 4 6.88 -0.88 -11.43
C PRO A 4 7.69 -1.13 -12.69
N THR A 5 9.03 -1.07 -12.60
CA THR A 5 9.93 -1.33 -13.75
C THR A 5 9.61 -2.70 -14.38
N PRO A 6 9.26 -2.78 -15.67
CA PRO A 6 8.97 -4.06 -16.32
C PRO A 6 10.18 -4.99 -16.32
N ILE A 7 9.99 -6.25 -15.91
CA ILE A 7 11.05 -7.26 -15.92
C ILE A 7 10.96 -8.07 -17.21
N ARG A 8 11.97 -7.95 -18.08
CA ARG A 8 12.01 -8.63 -19.38
C ARG A 8 12.49 -10.08 -19.26
N GLY A 9 12.15 -10.90 -20.25
CA GLY A 9 12.64 -12.29 -20.38
C GLY A 9 12.08 -13.28 -19.35
N LEU A 10 10.94 -12.96 -18.73
CA LEU A 10 10.18 -13.87 -17.89
C LEU A 10 8.97 -14.42 -18.66
N GLY A 11 8.67 -15.69 -18.47
CA GLY A 11 7.55 -16.37 -19.11
C GLY A 11 7.02 -17.54 -18.28
N PRO A 12 6.07 -18.31 -18.83
CA PRO A 12 5.43 -19.42 -18.13
C PRO A 12 6.41 -20.52 -17.67
N ASP A 13 7.50 -20.69 -18.43
CA ASP A 13 8.49 -21.77 -18.26
C ASP A 13 9.74 -21.35 -17.50
N THR A 14 9.84 -20.07 -17.14
CA THR A 14 10.94 -19.61 -16.31
C THR A 14 10.95 -20.36 -14.98
N ALA A 15 12.13 -20.78 -14.53
CA ALA A 15 12.29 -21.34 -13.19
C ALA A 15 11.93 -20.28 -12.14
N VAL A 16 11.23 -20.66 -11.07
CA VAL A 16 10.83 -19.74 -10.01
C VAL A 16 12.06 -19.04 -9.39
N GLY A 17 13.20 -19.74 -9.27
CA GLY A 17 14.45 -19.14 -8.81
C GLY A 17 14.91 -17.99 -9.70
N ASP A 18 14.94 -18.20 -11.02
CA ASP A 18 15.33 -17.18 -12.00
C ASP A 18 14.39 -15.97 -11.97
N ALA A 19 13.08 -16.24 -11.88
CA ALA A 19 12.08 -15.18 -11.74
C ALA A 19 12.28 -14.40 -10.43
N ALA A 20 12.54 -15.08 -9.31
CA ALA A 20 12.82 -14.46 -8.03
C ALA A 20 14.03 -13.52 -8.09
N ARG A 21 15.15 -13.98 -8.67
CA ARG A 21 16.37 -13.17 -8.84
C ARG A 21 16.09 -11.90 -9.62
N ARG A 22 15.48 -12.01 -10.80
CA ARG A 22 15.22 -10.86 -11.69
C ARG A 22 14.20 -9.89 -11.11
N ILE A 23 13.12 -10.39 -10.50
CA ILE A 23 12.08 -9.56 -9.91
C ILE A 23 12.60 -8.83 -8.67
N LEU A 24 13.29 -9.52 -7.76
CA LEU A 24 13.84 -8.89 -6.57
C LEU A 24 14.94 -7.87 -6.92
N ALA A 25 15.80 -8.15 -7.90
CA ALA A 25 16.77 -7.18 -8.42
C ALA A 25 16.08 -5.92 -8.97
N GLY A 26 15.06 -6.08 -9.82
CA GLY A 26 14.32 -4.94 -10.38
C GLY A 26 13.55 -4.15 -9.33
N ARG A 27 12.96 -4.81 -8.33
CA ARG A 27 12.28 -4.10 -7.22
C ARG A 27 13.26 -3.42 -6.27
N LEU A 28 14.45 -3.99 -6.08
CA LEU A 28 15.52 -3.31 -5.37
C LEU A 28 15.94 -2.04 -6.12
N ALA A 29 16.13 -2.09 -7.43
CA ALA A 29 16.43 -0.92 -8.26
C ALA A 29 15.33 0.16 -8.16
N ASP A 30 14.04 -0.22 -8.18
CA ASP A 30 12.93 0.71 -7.97
C ASP A 30 13.00 1.44 -6.62
N VAL A 31 13.50 0.80 -5.56
CA VAL A 31 13.66 1.45 -4.23
C VAL A 31 14.84 2.40 -4.23
N ARG A 32 15.93 2.04 -4.91
CA ARG A 32 17.16 2.84 -4.96
C ARG A 32 17.03 4.10 -5.83
N HIS A 33 16.07 4.14 -6.75
CA HIS A 33 15.85 5.31 -7.61
C HIS A 33 15.40 6.57 -6.83
N PRO A 34 14.33 6.53 -6.01
CA PRO A 34 13.97 7.65 -5.14
C PRO A 34 14.93 7.80 -3.94
N GLU A 35 15.68 6.76 -3.56
CA GLU A 35 16.69 6.84 -2.48
C GLU A 35 17.69 7.97 -2.73
N SER A 36 18.24 8.07 -3.96
CA SER A 36 19.19 9.14 -4.32
C SER A 36 18.57 10.54 -4.34
N GLN A 37 17.25 10.64 -4.29
CA GLN A 37 16.53 11.92 -4.24
C GLN A 37 16.24 12.35 -2.79
N LEU A 38 16.37 11.44 -1.82
CA LEU A 38 16.09 11.69 -0.40
C LEU A 38 17.34 12.10 0.42
N ASP A 39 18.48 12.33 -0.23
CA ASP A 39 19.74 12.74 0.42
C ASP A 39 19.69 14.17 1.01
N GLY A 40 18.62 14.93 0.75
CA GLY A 40 18.38 16.27 1.29
C GLY A 40 17.17 16.33 2.23
N GLU A 41 16.11 16.98 1.76
CA GLU A 41 14.85 17.08 2.49
C GLU A 41 13.98 15.84 2.26
N LEU A 42 13.33 15.37 3.33
CA LEU A 42 12.37 14.27 3.26
C LEU A 42 11.03 14.83 2.76
N ASP A 43 10.99 15.24 1.50
CA ASP A 43 9.78 15.81 0.92
C ASP A 43 8.62 14.79 0.81
N GLU A 44 7.42 15.31 0.55
CA GLU A 44 6.20 14.51 0.50
C GLU A 44 6.26 13.40 -0.57
N ASP A 45 6.81 13.72 -1.75
CA ASP A 45 6.77 12.89 -2.95
C ASP A 45 7.85 11.82 -2.95
N GLY A 46 9.08 12.15 -2.57
CA GLY A 46 10.18 11.20 -2.40
C GLY A 46 9.87 10.15 -1.34
N VAL A 47 9.30 10.55 -0.19
CA VAL A 47 8.88 9.61 0.85
C VAL A 47 7.73 8.72 0.35
N HIS A 48 6.80 9.27 -0.46
CA HIS A 48 5.73 8.49 -1.09
C HIS A 48 6.28 7.42 -2.03
N ASP A 49 7.13 7.82 -2.97
CA ASP A 49 7.64 6.96 -4.01
C ASP A 49 8.51 5.84 -3.43
N MET A 50 9.41 6.18 -2.49
CA MET A 50 10.20 5.17 -1.80
C MET A 50 9.32 4.21 -0.98
N ARG A 51 8.25 4.70 -0.33
CA ARG A 51 7.29 3.84 0.40
C ARG A 51 6.56 2.89 -0.53
N VAL A 52 6.17 3.34 -1.72
CA VAL A 52 5.51 2.51 -2.73
C VAL A 52 6.45 1.43 -3.23
N ALA A 53 7.68 1.79 -3.63
CA ALA A 53 8.70 0.85 -4.09
C ALA A 53 9.06 -0.18 -3.01
N THR A 54 9.29 0.26 -1.77
CA THR A 54 9.68 -0.60 -0.64
C THR A 54 8.58 -1.62 -0.34
N ARG A 55 7.31 -1.22 -0.41
CA ARG A 55 6.18 -2.13 -0.22
C ARG A 55 6.11 -3.20 -1.32
N ARG A 56 6.40 -2.85 -2.57
CA ARG A 56 6.47 -3.82 -3.69
C ARG A 56 7.64 -4.79 -3.52
N LEU A 57 8.82 -4.30 -3.15
CA LEU A 57 9.97 -5.16 -2.82
C LEU A 57 9.64 -6.13 -1.69
N ARG A 58 9.04 -5.63 -0.61
CA ARG A 58 8.61 -6.46 0.51
C ARG A 58 7.58 -7.52 0.09
N ALA A 59 6.61 -7.18 -0.75
CA ALA A 59 5.66 -8.13 -1.29
C ALA A 59 6.36 -9.24 -2.11
N ALA A 60 7.34 -8.88 -2.94
CA ALA A 60 8.15 -9.85 -3.68
C ALA A 60 8.95 -10.77 -2.76
N LEU A 61 9.58 -10.23 -1.71
CA LEU A 61 10.29 -11.03 -0.70
C LEU A 61 9.35 -12.01 0.00
N GLN A 62 8.10 -11.62 0.27
CA GLN A 62 7.08 -12.50 0.85
C GLN A 62 6.66 -13.63 -0.10
N VAL A 63 6.53 -13.35 -1.39
CA VAL A 63 6.19 -14.36 -2.40
C VAL A 63 7.31 -15.39 -2.55
N PHE A 64 8.56 -14.95 -2.58
CA PHE A 64 9.71 -15.81 -2.85
C PHE A 64 10.39 -16.37 -1.60
N GLN A 65 9.76 -16.32 -0.42
CA GLN A 65 10.39 -16.75 0.85
C GLN A 65 11.03 -18.13 0.79
N THR A 66 10.39 -19.08 0.10
CA THR A 66 10.82 -20.48 0.01
C THR A 66 12.01 -20.70 -0.92
N THR A 67 12.33 -19.74 -1.80
CA THR A 67 13.46 -19.84 -2.76
C THR A 67 14.83 -19.65 -2.11
N GLY A 68 14.88 -19.15 -0.87
CA GLY A 68 16.15 -18.86 -0.21
C GLY A 68 16.11 -18.44 1.26
N LYS A 69 15.02 -18.68 2.00
CA LYS A 69 14.86 -18.23 3.42
C LYS A 69 14.98 -16.71 3.55
N LEU A 70 14.11 -15.98 2.85
CA LEU A 70 14.14 -14.50 2.79
C LEU A 70 13.54 -13.79 4.02
N THR A 71 13.05 -14.52 5.03
CA THR A 71 12.30 -13.96 6.17
C THR A 71 13.05 -12.85 6.92
N ARG A 72 14.36 -13.00 7.16
CA ARG A 72 15.15 -11.96 7.84
C ARG A 72 15.29 -10.70 6.99
N LEU A 73 15.48 -10.85 5.67
CA LEU A 73 15.57 -9.73 4.74
C LEU A 73 14.22 -9.03 4.59
N GLU A 74 13.12 -9.78 4.54
CA GLU A 74 11.77 -9.22 4.54
C GLU A 74 11.50 -8.38 5.80
N ALA A 75 11.94 -8.86 6.97
CA ALA A 75 11.85 -8.11 8.22
C ALA A 75 12.72 -6.84 8.19
N ASP A 76 13.89 -6.88 7.54
CA ASP A 76 14.75 -5.71 7.34
C ASP A 76 14.06 -4.67 6.45
N VAL A 77 13.50 -5.07 5.30
CA VAL A 77 12.72 -4.19 4.42
C VAL A 77 11.46 -3.66 5.10
N LYS A 78 10.83 -4.46 5.97
CA LYS A 78 9.65 -4.04 6.73
C LYS A 78 9.96 -2.85 7.64
N ARG A 79 11.10 -2.82 8.33
CA ARG A 79 11.45 -1.71 9.22
C ARG A 79 11.55 -0.38 8.47
N LEU A 80 12.23 -0.38 7.32
CA LEU A 80 12.27 0.77 6.43
C LEU A 80 10.85 1.17 5.98
N GLN A 81 10.05 0.20 5.54
CA GLN A 81 8.67 0.44 5.09
C GLN A 81 7.80 1.08 6.19
N ASP A 82 7.98 0.67 7.44
CA ASP A 82 7.25 1.20 8.59
C ASP A 82 7.71 2.63 8.91
N ALA A 83 9.02 2.90 8.90
CA ALA A 83 9.56 4.25 9.13
C ALA A 83 9.13 5.25 8.03
N LEU A 84 9.12 4.82 6.77
CA LEU A 84 8.56 5.60 5.65
C LEU A 84 7.06 5.86 5.85
N GLY A 85 6.34 4.89 6.42
CA GLY A 85 4.93 5.05 6.76
C GLY A 85 4.68 6.05 7.86
N ASP A 86 5.47 5.97 8.92
CA ASP A 86 5.40 6.87 10.06
C ASP A 86 5.46 8.35 9.65
N VAL A 87 6.30 8.68 8.67
CA VAL A 87 6.47 10.03 8.10
C VAL A 87 5.37 10.35 7.08
N ARG A 88 5.11 9.45 6.11
CA ARG A 88 4.11 9.69 5.05
C ARG A 88 2.72 9.94 5.61
N ASP A 89 2.33 9.22 6.66
CA ASP A 89 1.00 9.36 7.25
C ASP A 89 0.82 10.78 7.83
N LEU A 90 1.87 11.39 8.38
CA LEU A 90 1.86 12.78 8.83
C LEU A 90 1.83 13.78 7.67
N HIS A 91 2.59 13.57 6.59
CA HIS A 91 2.54 14.46 5.41
C HIS A 91 1.12 14.53 4.81
N VAL A 92 0.45 13.37 4.71
CA VAL A 92 -0.92 13.30 4.21
C VAL A 92 -1.89 14.05 5.13
N GLN A 93 -1.78 13.84 6.44
CA GLN A 93 -2.64 14.49 7.43
C GLN A 93 -2.37 16.00 7.50
N ASP A 94 -1.13 16.44 7.29
CA ASP A 94 -0.75 17.84 7.21
C ASP A 94 -1.52 18.57 6.10
N LYS A 95 -1.53 17.97 4.91
CA LYS A 95 -2.23 18.50 3.74
C LYS A 95 -3.74 18.63 3.97
N TRP A 96 -4.35 17.66 4.66
CA TRP A 96 -5.77 17.75 5.03
C TRP A 96 -6.05 18.93 5.97
N LEU A 97 -5.21 19.10 7.00
CA LEU A 97 -5.37 20.18 7.98
C LEU A 97 -5.11 21.56 7.38
N ASP A 98 -4.12 21.68 6.49
CA ASP A 98 -3.84 22.91 5.74
C ASP A 98 -5.02 23.29 4.83
N THR A 99 -5.57 22.31 4.10
CA THR A 99 -6.76 22.51 3.25
C THR A 99 -7.98 22.95 4.08
N ALA A 100 -8.22 22.30 5.22
CA ALA A 100 -9.31 22.66 6.12
C ALA A 100 -9.14 24.08 6.70
N ALA A 101 -7.91 24.47 7.07
CA ALA A 101 -7.61 25.80 7.60
C ALA A 101 -7.85 26.91 6.57
N LYS A 102 -7.56 26.65 5.29
CA LYS A 102 -7.84 27.57 4.17
C LYS A 102 -9.33 27.71 3.88
N GLY A 103 -10.11 26.64 4.06
CA GLY A 103 -11.56 26.63 3.81
C GLY A 103 -12.43 27.27 4.89
N LYS A 104 -11.90 27.58 6.09
CA LYS A 104 -12.67 28.09 7.24
C LYS A 104 -11.96 29.27 7.93
N LYS A 105 -12.19 30.49 7.42
CA LYS A 105 -11.57 31.72 7.95
C LYS A 105 -11.80 31.93 9.45
N ASP A 106 -12.99 31.59 9.95
CA ASP A 106 -13.39 31.72 11.35
C ASP A 106 -12.77 30.68 12.29
N ALA A 107 -12.20 29.60 11.74
CA ALA A 107 -11.54 28.52 12.50
C ALA A 107 -10.03 28.40 12.21
N SER A 108 -9.49 29.22 11.31
CA SER A 108 -8.13 29.09 10.76
C SER A 108 -7.04 29.04 11.85
N LYS A 109 -7.07 29.94 12.84
CA LYS A 109 -6.09 29.94 13.95
C LYS A 109 -6.17 28.68 14.81
N ALA A 110 -7.38 28.17 15.07
CA ALA A 110 -7.56 26.95 15.84
C ALA A 110 -7.09 25.71 15.06
N LEU A 111 -7.34 25.65 13.75
CA LEU A 111 -6.88 24.58 12.88
C LEU A 111 -5.36 24.61 12.69
N ALA A 112 -4.74 25.79 12.62
CA ALA A 112 -3.29 25.93 12.63
C ALA A 112 -2.67 25.39 13.94
N GLY A 113 -3.30 25.67 15.08
CA GLY A 113 -2.89 25.09 16.37
C GLY A 113 -3.02 23.56 16.42
N LEU A 114 -4.10 23.01 15.86
CA LEU A 114 -4.28 21.56 15.74
C LEU A 114 -3.20 20.92 14.85
N ARG A 115 -2.94 21.53 13.69
CA ARG A 115 -1.86 21.14 12.76
C ARG A 115 -0.51 21.11 13.45
N GLN A 116 -0.17 22.17 14.20
CA GLN A 116 1.10 22.24 14.92
C GLN A 116 1.24 21.13 15.97
N SER A 117 0.20 20.90 16.79
CA SER A 117 0.20 19.81 17.78
C SER A 117 0.36 18.45 17.11
N HIS A 118 -0.34 18.23 16.00
CA HIS A 118 -0.33 16.98 15.25
C HIS A 118 1.03 16.67 14.61
N LEU A 119 1.73 17.70 14.13
CA LEU A 119 3.07 17.57 13.55
C LEU A 119 4.22 17.58 14.55
N SER A 120 3.96 17.75 15.84
CA SER A 120 5.01 17.85 16.88
C SER A 120 5.97 16.64 16.88
N GLY A 121 5.48 15.46 16.51
CA GLY A 121 6.29 14.23 16.42
C GLY A 121 7.02 14.00 15.09
N LEU A 122 6.83 14.86 14.08
CA LEU A 122 7.37 14.65 12.72
C LEU A 122 8.89 14.54 12.73
N LYS A 123 9.59 15.50 13.38
CA LYS A 123 11.06 15.50 13.47
C LYS A 123 11.62 14.20 14.08
N GLY A 124 10.93 13.64 15.08
CA GLY A 124 11.33 12.38 15.70
C GLY A 124 11.18 11.18 14.74
N LYS A 125 10.07 11.14 13.99
CA LYS A 125 9.81 10.12 12.96
C LYS A 125 10.78 10.24 11.79
N GLU A 126 11.11 11.45 11.35
CA GLU A 126 12.14 11.71 10.34
C GLU A 126 13.52 11.26 10.79
N LYS A 127 13.91 11.53 12.05
CA LYS A 127 15.18 11.03 12.60
C LYS A 127 15.26 9.51 12.57
N LYS A 128 14.17 8.83 12.94
CA LYS A 128 14.05 7.36 12.86
C LYS A 128 14.13 6.88 11.41
N LEU A 129 13.49 7.57 10.47
CA LEU A 129 13.57 7.25 9.04
C LEU A 129 15.01 7.35 8.54
N ARG A 130 15.74 8.43 8.87
CA ARG A 130 17.15 8.59 8.50
C ARG A 130 18.02 7.44 9.03
N ALA A 131 17.82 7.00 10.27
CA ALA A 131 18.54 5.85 10.81
C ALA A 131 18.21 4.51 10.09
N GLU A 132 16.96 4.30 9.69
CA GLU A 132 16.59 3.11 8.89
C GLU A 132 17.07 3.22 7.43
N LEU A 133 17.22 4.43 6.87
CA LEU A 133 17.84 4.66 5.56
C LEU A 133 19.33 4.31 5.59
N GLU A 134 20.07 4.79 6.59
CA GLU A 134 21.48 4.42 6.80
C GLU A 134 21.64 2.89 6.92
N ARG A 135 20.82 2.26 7.77
CA ARG A 135 20.80 0.79 7.90
C ARG A 135 20.41 0.07 6.60
N TRP A 136 19.50 0.65 5.82
CA TRP A 136 19.09 0.13 4.54
C TRP A 136 20.30 0.08 3.60
N THR A 137 20.99 1.20 3.42
CA THR A 137 22.16 1.34 2.55
C THR A 137 23.34 0.49 3.01
N ASP A 138 23.71 0.56 4.29
CA ASP A 138 24.94 -0.08 4.79
C ASP A 138 24.81 -1.59 5.03
N ARG A 139 23.59 -2.06 5.35
CA ARG A 139 23.39 -3.45 5.77
C ARG A 139 22.40 -4.20 4.91
N THR A 140 21.25 -3.59 4.59
CA THR A 140 20.15 -4.34 3.97
C THR A 140 20.40 -4.56 2.48
N VAL A 141 20.84 -3.53 1.76
CA VAL A 141 21.15 -3.61 0.32
C VAL A 141 22.26 -4.62 0.02
N PRO A 142 23.45 -4.59 0.68
CA PRO A 142 24.50 -5.57 0.43
C PRO A 142 24.06 -7.01 0.69
N ARG A 143 23.28 -7.23 1.75
CA ARG A 143 22.75 -8.56 2.09
C ARG A 143 21.70 -9.03 1.10
N LEU A 144 20.84 -8.13 0.58
CA LEU A 144 19.91 -8.44 -0.49
C LEU A 144 20.66 -8.85 -1.75
N LEU A 145 21.61 -8.03 -2.22
CA LEU A 145 22.40 -8.31 -3.42
C LEU A 145 23.10 -9.67 -3.33
N LYS A 146 23.85 -9.92 -2.25
CA LYS A 146 24.50 -11.23 -2.02
C LYS A 146 23.50 -12.40 -2.01
N LYS A 147 22.27 -12.15 -1.55
CA LYS A 147 21.27 -13.21 -1.44
C LYS A 147 20.65 -13.59 -2.78
N LEU A 148 20.54 -12.64 -3.70
CA LEU A 148 19.97 -12.86 -5.04
C LEU A 148 20.68 -14.02 -5.74
N ASP A 149 22.01 -14.09 -5.67
CA ASP A 149 22.80 -15.13 -6.36
C ASP A 149 22.58 -16.55 -5.83
N THR A 150 21.92 -16.69 -4.68
CA THR A 150 21.67 -17.99 -4.03
C THR A 150 20.24 -18.48 -4.17
N LEU A 151 19.37 -17.75 -4.88
CA LEU A 151 17.95 -18.11 -4.98
C LEU A 151 17.76 -19.20 -6.01
N GLU A 152 17.22 -20.34 -5.57
CA GLU A 152 17.03 -21.52 -6.41
C GLU A 152 15.64 -22.08 -6.20
N ASP A 153 14.96 -22.37 -7.31
CA ASP A 153 13.70 -23.10 -7.33
C ASP A 153 13.41 -23.52 -8.78
N ALA A 154 13.48 -24.84 -9.05
CA ALA A 154 13.31 -25.40 -10.39
C ALA A 154 11.84 -25.50 -10.84
N HIS A 155 10.86 -25.18 -10.00
CA HIS A 155 9.46 -25.21 -10.40
C HIS A 155 9.17 -24.16 -11.48
N ARG A 156 8.23 -24.46 -12.38
CA ARG A 156 7.76 -23.51 -13.40
C ARG A 156 7.03 -22.33 -12.76
N PHE A 157 7.30 -21.11 -13.23
CA PHE A 157 6.68 -19.87 -12.76
C PHE A 157 5.16 -19.80 -13.04
N SER A 158 4.65 -20.60 -13.98
CA SER A 158 3.22 -20.81 -14.23
C SER A 158 2.63 -22.08 -13.60
N GLY A 159 3.41 -22.80 -12.79
CA GLY A 159 3.07 -24.12 -12.28
C GLY A 159 1.89 -24.14 -11.29
N LYS A 160 1.44 -25.37 -10.96
CA LYS A 160 0.30 -25.63 -10.07
C LYS A 160 0.40 -24.91 -8.72
N ARG A 161 1.61 -24.79 -8.15
CA ARG A 161 1.86 -24.10 -6.87
C ARG A 161 1.48 -22.62 -6.94
N VAL A 162 1.96 -21.90 -7.95
CA VAL A 162 1.66 -20.47 -8.18
C VAL A 162 0.16 -20.27 -8.44
N ARG A 163 -0.44 -21.09 -9.31
CA ARG A 163 -1.89 -21.03 -9.60
C ARG A 163 -2.72 -21.29 -8.36
N SER A 164 -2.32 -22.22 -7.50
CA SER A 164 -3.01 -22.52 -6.24
C SER A 164 -2.95 -21.34 -5.27
N HIS A 165 -1.77 -20.74 -5.13
CA HIS A 165 -1.53 -19.56 -4.29
C HIS A 165 -2.40 -18.37 -4.72
N LEU A 166 -2.39 -18.02 -6.01
CA LEU A 166 -3.21 -16.94 -6.56
C LEU A 166 -4.71 -17.20 -6.39
N ARG A 167 -5.17 -18.45 -6.58
CA ARG A 167 -6.58 -18.81 -6.32
C ARG A 167 -6.95 -18.66 -4.85
N GLN A 168 -6.06 -19.01 -3.92
CA GLN A 168 -6.32 -18.84 -2.49
C GLN A 168 -6.43 -17.35 -2.11
N ARG A 169 -5.57 -16.51 -2.68
CA ARG A 169 -5.61 -15.05 -2.48
C ARG A 169 -6.88 -14.43 -3.02
N LEU A 170 -7.29 -14.83 -4.23
CA LEU A 170 -8.54 -14.41 -4.82
C LEU A 170 -9.75 -14.81 -3.98
N ARG A 171 -9.82 -16.08 -3.53
CA ARG A 171 -10.88 -16.55 -2.62
C ARG A 171 -10.94 -15.75 -1.33
N ARG A 172 -9.78 -15.31 -0.83
CA ARG A 172 -9.72 -14.46 0.36
C ARG A 172 -10.29 -13.06 0.08
N VAL A 173 -9.98 -12.46 -1.06
CA VAL A 173 -10.60 -11.20 -1.49
C VAL A 173 -12.11 -11.36 -1.69
N GLU A 174 -12.58 -12.44 -2.33
CA GLU A 174 -14.01 -12.76 -2.47
C GLU A 174 -14.72 -12.76 -1.10
N LYS A 175 -14.14 -13.42 -0.09
CA LYS A 175 -14.69 -13.42 1.27
C LYS A 175 -14.71 -12.04 1.92
N ARG A 176 -13.71 -11.18 1.63
CA ARG A 176 -13.66 -9.81 2.14
C ARG A 176 -14.70 -8.91 1.46
N LEU A 177 -14.95 -9.12 0.18
CA LEU A 177 -15.99 -8.41 -0.57
C LEU A 177 -17.38 -8.69 0.03
N VAL A 178 -17.70 -9.96 0.27
CA VAL A 178 -18.97 -10.36 0.93
C VAL A 178 -19.09 -9.72 2.30
N ARG A 179 -18.05 -9.83 3.15
CA ARG A 179 -18.08 -9.22 4.49
C ARG A 179 -18.25 -7.70 4.47
N TYR A 180 -17.64 -7.02 3.50
CA TYR A 180 -17.79 -5.58 3.34
C TYR A 180 -19.22 -5.22 2.88
N ALA A 181 -19.80 -6.00 1.96
CA ALA A 181 -21.18 -5.81 1.52
C ALA A 181 -22.19 -5.99 2.67
N ASP A 182 -21.95 -6.97 3.54
CA ASP A 182 -22.80 -7.22 4.72
C ASP A 182 -22.65 -6.14 5.80
N ALA A 183 -21.42 -5.62 5.99
CA ALA A 183 -21.10 -4.64 7.01
C ALA A 183 -20.01 -3.65 6.51
N PRO A 184 -20.39 -2.53 5.86
CA PRO A 184 -19.44 -1.56 5.27
C PRO A 184 -18.81 -0.61 6.31
N ASP A 185 -18.27 -1.18 7.38
CA ASP A 185 -17.53 -0.48 8.42
C ASP A 185 -16.03 -0.29 8.08
N ALA A 186 -15.32 0.52 8.86
CA ALA A 186 -13.90 0.81 8.65
C ALA A 186 -13.02 -0.45 8.77
N ALA A 187 -13.39 -1.42 9.62
CA ALA A 187 -12.62 -2.64 9.84
C ALA A 187 -12.74 -3.61 8.65
N SER A 188 -13.94 -3.77 8.09
CA SER A 188 -14.18 -4.58 6.90
C SER A 188 -13.53 -3.93 5.66
N ALA A 189 -13.64 -2.60 5.51
CA ALA A 189 -12.99 -1.83 4.46
C ALA A 189 -11.46 -1.98 4.50
N HIS A 190 -10.86 -1.80 5.69
CA HIS A 190 -9.42 -1.96 5.89
C HIS A 190 -8.96 -3.38 5.57
N ALA A 191 -9.70 -4.40 6.01
CA ALA A 191 -9.38 -5.80 5.75
C ALA A 191 -9.45 -6.14 4.25
N LEU A 192 -10.48 -5.66 3.54
CA LEU A 192 -10.63 -5.80 2.10
C LEU A 192 -9.47 -5.12 1.37
N ARG A 193 -9.20 -3.84 1.66
CA ARG A 193 -8.09 -3.08 1.08
C ARG A 193 -6.75 -3.80 1.25
N LYS A 194 -6.47 -4.32 2.44
CA LYS A 194 -5.22 -5.03 2.74
C LYS A 194 -5.06 -6.28 1.88
N ASP A 195 -6.10 -7.10 1.77
CA ASP A 195 -6.04 -8.34 1.00
C ASP A 195 -6.07 -8.08 -0.52
N LEU A 196 -6.77 -7.03 -0.97
CA LEU A 196 -6.80 -6.59 -2.37
C LEU A 196 -5.42 -6.10 -2.83
N LYS A 197 -4.73 -5.26 -2.03
CA LYS A 197 -3.37 -4.81 -2.32
C LYS A 197 -2.39 -5.97 -2.45
N LYS A 198 -2.51 -6.97 -1.58
CA LYS A 198 -1.68 -8.18 -1.66
C LYS A 198 -1.94 -8.94 -2.96
N LEU A 199 -3.21 -9.16 -3.32
CA LEU A 199 -3.56 -9.79 -4.59
C LEU A 199 -2.97 -9.01 -5.77
N ARG A 200 -3.11 -7.68 -5.79
CA ARG A 200 -2.56 -6.85 -6.86
C ARG A 200 -1.04 -7.00 -6.98
N TYR A 201 -0.29 -6.88 -5.88
CA TYR A 201 1.17 -7.02 -5.94
C TYR A 201 1.62 -8.40 -6.42
N GLU A 202 0.92 -9.45 -6.02
CA GLU A 202 1.23 -10.81 -6.48
C GLU A 202 0.87 -10.99 -7.96
N LEU A 203 -0.24 -10.42 -8.42
CA LEU A 203 -0.58 -10.39 -9.84
C LEU A 203 0.46 -9.60 -10.65
N GLU A 204 0.93 -8.44 -10.18
CA GLU A 204 2.04 -7.69 -10.80
C GLU A 204 3.30 -8.59 -10.93
N ILE A 205 3.64 -9.37 -9.90
CA ILE A 205 4.79 -10.29 -9.89
C ILE A 205 4.62 -11.41 -10.92
N PHE A 206 3.45 -12.05 -10.96
CA PHE A 206 3.20 -13.22 -11.81
C PHE A 206 2.67 -12.86 -13.20
N GLN A 207 2.45 -11.59 -13.51
CA GLN A 207 1.98 -11.13 -14.82
C GLN A 207 2.78 -11.72 -15.99
N PRO A 208 4.12 -11.83 -15.95
CA PRO A 208 4.87 -12.43 -17.06
C PRO A 208 4.51 -13.90 -17.35
N ALA A 209 4.04 -14.66 -16.36
CA ALA A 209 3.61 -16.05 -16.52
C ALA A 209 2.18 -16.18 -17.09
N PHE A 210 1.35 -15.15 -16.95
CA PHE A 210 -0.10 -15.19 -17.26
C PHE A 210 -0.57 -14.00 -18.12
N ARG A 211 0.36 -13.39 -18.87
CA ARG A 211 0.30 -12.13 -19.63
C ARG A 211 -1.09 -11.51 -19.82
N ARG A 212 -1.81 -11.89 -20.88
CA ARG A 212 -3.07 -11.22 -21.30
C ARG A 212 -4.14 -11.29 -20.24
N THR A 213 -4.24 -12.43 -19.56
CA THR A 213 -5.18 -12.60 -18.46
C THR A 213 -4.86 -11.63 -17.35
N VAL A 214 -3.68 -11.69 -16.76
CA VAL A 214 -3.35 -10.90 -15.57
C VAL A 214 -3.31 -9.40 -15.83
N GLY A 215 -2.96 -8.96 -17.05
CA GLY A 215 -3.08 -7.57 -17.45
C GLY A 215 -4.51 -7.02 -17.27
N ALA A 216 -5.50 -7.68 -17.88
CA ALA A 216 -6.91 -7.27 -17.76
C ALA A 216 -7.41 -7.34 -16.31
N LEU A 217 -6.90 -8.28 -15.50
CA LEU A 217 -7.26 -8.39 -14.09
C LEU A 217 -6.73 -7.21 -13.27
N LEU A 218 -5.51 -6.76 -13.55
CA LEU A 218 -4.93 -5.60 -12.89
C LEU A 218 -5.73 -4.34 -13.21
N GLU A 219 -6.19 -4.16 -14.46
CA GLU A 219 -7.03 -3.03 -14.86
C GLU A 219 -8.35 -2.97 -14.08
N VAL A 220 -9.01 -4.12 -13.89
CA VAL A 220 -10.27 -4.20 -13.12
C VAL A 220 -10.05 -3.98 -11.61
N LEU A 221 -8.86 -4.29 -11.09
CA LEU A 221 -8.51 -4.09 -9.68
C LEU A 221 -8.23 -2.64 -9.31
N VAL A 222 -7.82 -1.81 -10.26
CA VAL A 222 -7.39 -0.43 -10.01
C VAL A 222 -8.51 0.42 -9.40
N PRO A 223 -9.72 0.53 -10.00
CA PRO A 223 -10.78 1.38 -9.46
C PRO A 223 -11.18 1.00 -8.03
N LEU A 224 -11.37 -0.29 -7.76
CA LEU A 224 -11.71 -0.77 -6.43
C LEU A 224 -10.60 -0.48 -5.41
N GLN A 225 -9.33 -0.62 -5.81
CA GLN A 225 -8.22 -0.34 -4.91
C GLN A 225 -8.09 1.16 -4.60
N ASP A 226 -8.24 2.00 -5.62
CA ASP A 226 -8.09 3.45 -5.47
C ASP A 226 -9.23 4.00 -4.63
N GLY A 227 -10.48 3.60 -4.89
CA GLY A 227 -11.62 3.96 -4.03
C GLY A 227 -11.47 3.46 -2.59
N LEU A 228 -10.91 2.26 -2.36
CA LEU A 228 -10.65 1.77 -1.00
C LEU A 228 -9.52 2.55 -0.34
N GLY A 229 -8.59 3.09 -1.13
CA GLY A 229 -7.58 4.05 -0.67
C GLY A 229 -8.24 5.32 -0.14
N GLU A 230 -9.13 5.92 -0.93
CA GLU A 230 -9.84 7.14 -0.57
C GLU A 230 -10.77 6.93 0.63
N LEU A 231 -11.49 5.80 0.70
CA LEU A 231 -12.31 5.45 1.86
C LEU A 231 -11.47 5.32 3.14
N HIS A 232 -10.29 4.68 3.05
CA HIS A 232 -9.39 4.57 4.19
C HIS A 232 -8.86 5.94 4.64
N ASP A 233 -8.53 6.82 3.70
CA ASP A 233 -8.10 8.17 3.99
C ASP A 233 -9.23 8.98 4.66
N ALA A 234 -10.48 8.79 4.22
CA ALA A 234 -11.66 9.37 4.86
C ALA A 234 -11.90 8.84 6.28
N ASP A 235 -11.75 7.52 6.51
CA ASP A 235 -11.85 6.92 7.85
C ASP A 235 -10.79 7.51 8.80
N VAL A 236 -9.52 7.61 8.36
CA VAL A 236 -8.42 8.19 9.17
C VAL A 236 -8.66 9.67 9.45
N ARG A 237 -9.18 10.42 8.48
CA ARG A 237 -9.51 11.84 8.66
C ARG A 237 -10.65 12.04 9.66
N LEU A 238 -11.69 11.20 9.58
CA LEU A 238 -12.79 11.22 10.52
C LEU A 238 -12.29 10.94 11.95
N GLU A 239 -11.50 9.90 12.14
CA GLU A 239 -10.89 9.56 13.44
C GLU A 239 -10.05 10.71 14.01
N LEU A 240 -9.24 11.37 13.17
CA LEU A 240 -8.43 12.52 13.57
C LEU A 240 -9.30 13.67 14.11
N PHE A 241 -10.41 13.99 13.44
CA PHE A 241 -11.31 15.04 13.90
C PHE A 241 -12.16 14.63 15.10
N GLU A 242 -12.56 13.36 15.20
CA GLU A 242 -13.30 12.87 16.37
C GLU A 242 -12.43 12.94 17.63
N ARG A 243 -11.17 12.51 17.54
CA ARG A 243 -10.21 12.64 18.63
C ARG A 243 -9.98 14.09 19.01
N ALA A 244 -9.76 14.97 18.05
CA ALA A 244 -9.59 16.40 18.31
C ALA A 244 -10.85 17.05 18.94
N ALA A 245 -12.05 16.62 18.53
CA ALA A 245 -13.32 17.09 19.07
C ALA A 245 -13.61 16.61 20.51
N ALA A 246 -12.90 15.58 20.97
CA ALA A 246 -12.97 15.06 22.33
C ALA A 246 -11.85 15.63 23.22
N GLU A 247 -10.60 15.56 22.76
CA GLU A 247 -9.41 15.70 23.61
C GLU A 247 -8.71 17.06 23.47
N ALA A 248 -8.87 17.76 22.34
CA ALA A 248 -8.09 18.98 22.08
C ALA A 248 -8.50 20.18 22.96
N PRO A 249 -7.64 21.21 23.07
CA PRO A 249 -7.96 22.48 23.74
C PRO A 249 -9.23 23.15 23.18
N PRO A 250 -9.94 24.01 23.96
CA PRO A 250 -11.29 24.48 23.62
C PRO A 250 -11.46 25.05 22.20
N GLY A 251 -10.51 25.87 21.73
CA GLY A 251 -10.55 26.44 20.39
C GLY A 251 -10.42 25.38 19.28
N GLN A 252 -9.49 24.45 19.44
CA GLN A 252 -9.25 23.34 18.50
C GLN A 252 -10.41 22.35 18.49
N ARG A 253 -10.97 22.07 19.67
CA ARG A 253 -12.15 21.23 19.85
C ARG A 253 -13.36 21.76 19.09
N LYS A 254 -13.63 23.07 19.22
CA LYS A 254 -14.71 23.75 18.49
C LYS A 254 -14.50 23.69 16.98
N ALA A 255 -13.25 23.89 16.52
CA ALA A 255 -12.91 23.79 15.10
C ALA A 255 -13.09 22.37 14.54
N ALA A 256 -12.61 21.33 15.25
CA ALA A 256 -12.77 19.94 14.85
C ALA A 256 -14.26 19.54 14.76
N ARG A 257 -15.08 19.94 15.74
CA ARG A 257 -16.53 19.69 15.72
C ARG A 257 -17.23 20.30 14.49
N LYS A 258 -16.76 21.44 14.00
CA LYS A 258 -17.28 22.07 12.77
C LYS A 258 -16.93 21.28 11.50
N LEU A 259 -15.87 20.46 11.51
CA LEU A 259 -15.43 19.66 10.38
C LEU A 259 -16.04 18.24 10.37
N LEU A 260 -16.52 17.76 11.52
CA LEU A 260 -17.11 16.42 11.63
C LEU A 260 -18.26 16.13 10.65
N PRO A 261 -19.23 17.04 10.41
CA PRO A 261 -20.29 16.78 9.42
C PRO A 261 -19.71 16.50 8.03
N GLN A 262 -18.82 17.37 7.54
CA GLN A 262 -18.19 17.20 6.23
C GLN A 262 -17.37 15.91 6.14
N ALA A 263 -16.61 15.56 7.20
CA ALA A 263 -15.83 14.32 7.22
C ALA A 263 -16.72 13.06 7.21
N ARG A 264 -17.88 13.11 7.87
CA ARG A 264 -18.87 12.02 7.86
C ARG A 264 -19.53 11.87 6.49
N ASP A 265 -19.90 12.99 5.87
CA ASP A 265 -20.51 13.01 4.54
C ASP A 265 -19.54 12.44 3.48
N GLU A 266 -18.28 12.89 3.50
CA GLU A 266 -17.23 12.36 2.62
C GLU A 266 -17.02 10.85 2.82
N ARG A 267 -16.93 10.38 4.07
CA ARG A 267 -16.78 8.95 4.36
C ARG A 267 -17.99 8.14 3.88
N ALA A 268 -19.21 8.68 4.02
CA ALA A 268 -20.43 8.04 3.54
C ALA A 268 -20.46 7.95 2.01
N GLU A 269 -20.07 9.02 1.31
CA GLU A 269 -19.96 9.05 -0.15
C GLU A 269 -18.98 7.99 -0.67
N ARG A 270 -17.76 7.94 -0.11
CA ARG A 270 -16.76 6.92 -0.47
C ARG A 270 -17.22 5.50 -0.17
N SER A 271 -17.91 5.31 0.95
CA SER A 271 -18.49 4.01 1.30
C SER A 271 -19.54 3.55 0.27
N ALA A 272 -20.37 4.49 -0.23
CA ALA A 272 -21.37 4.22 -1.26
C ALA A 272 -20.74 3.94 -2.63
N GLU A 273 -19.68 4.66 -3.00
CA GLU A 273 -18.88 4.37 -4.20
C GLU A 273 -18.32 2.96 -4.19
N ILE A 274 -17.71 2.55 -3.07
CA ILE A 274 -17.19 1.18 -2.94
C ILE A 274 -18.31 0.16 -2.96
N ALA A 275 -19.47 0.42 -2.35
CA ALA A 275 -20.60 -0.49 -2.42
C ALA A 275 -21.04 -0.73 -3.88
N ARG A 276 -21.11 0.33 -4.71
CA ARG A 276 -21.41 0.21 -6.15
C ARG A 276 -20.36 -0.61 -6.90
N GLU A 277 -19.07 -0.36 -6.63
CA GLU A 277 -18.00 -1.13 -7.29
C GLU A 277 -18.01 -2.60 -6.87
N VAL A 278 -18.30 -2.91 -5.60
CA VAL A 278 -18.47 -4.30 -5.13
C VAL A 278 -19.65 -4.98 -5.82
N GLN A 279 -20.79 -4.29 -5.97
CA GLN A 279 -21.95 -4.80 -6.72
C GLN A 279 -21.60 -5.10 -8.19
N ARG A 280 -20.89 -4.18 -8.85
CA ARG A 280 -20.39 -4.37 -10.22
C ARG A 280 -19.50 -5.62 -10.33
N TRP A 281 -18.59 -5.80 -9.38
CA TRP A 281 -17.72 -6.98 -9.31
C TRP A 281 -18.48 -8.29 -9.26
N HIS A 282 -19.59 -8.33 -8.52
CA HIS A 282 -20.50 -9.47 -8.48
C HIS A 282 -21.26 -9.64 -9.81
N ALA A 283 -21.84 -8.57 -10.34
CA ALA A 283 -22.64 -8.59 -11.56
C ALA A 283 -21.83 -9.05 -12.80
N GLU A 284 -20.59 -8.58 -12.95
CA GLU A 284 -19.72 -8.95 -14.07
C GLU A 284 -19.03 -10.32 -13.89
N ALA A 285 -19.31 -11.02 -12.79
CA ALA A 285 -18.70 -12.29 -12.43
C ALA A 285 -17.15 -12.25 -12.49
N ILE A 286 -16.56 -11.10 -12.16
CA ILE A 286 -15.12 -10.84 -12.22
C ILE A 286 -14.33 -11.93 -11.46
N PRO A 287 -14.71 -12.30 -10.21
CA PRO A 287 -14.00 -13.36 -9.48
C PRO A 287 -14.08 -14.75 -10.13
N LYS A 288 -15.19 -15.07 -10.81
CA LYS A 288 -15.34 -16.34 -11.54
C LYS A 288 -14.43 -16.37 -12.78
N ARG A 289 -14.40 -15.28 -13.55
CA ARG A 289 -13.52 -15.12 -14.72
C ARG A 289 -12.04 -15.21 -14.31
N LEU A 290 -11.70 -14.53 -13.21
CA LEU A 290 -10.40 -14.59 -12.56
C LEU A 290 -9.98 -16.02 -12.22
N ARG A 291 -10.86 -16.80 -11.58
CA ARG A 291 -10.58 -18.21 -11.25
C ARG A 291 -10.37 -19.08 -12.49
N LYS A 292 -11.20 -18.91 -13.53
CA LYS A 292 -11.09 -19.67 -14.80
C LYS A 292 -9.79 -19.38 -15.54
N ALA A 293 -9.22 -18.21 -15.36
CA ALA A 293 -8.00 -17.86 -16.06
C ALA A 293 -6.71 -18.27 -15.31
N LEU A 294 -6.86 -18.76 -14.06
CA LEU A 294 -5.80 -19.38 -13.28
C LEU A 294 -5.82 -20.92 -13.35
N THR A 295 -6.85 -21.54 -13.94
CA THR A 295 -6.85 -22.96 -14.34
C THR A 295 -5.93 -23.20 -15.53
#